data_AF-A0A7U4DPB3-F1
#
_entry.id   AF-A0A7U4DPB3-F1
#
_cell.length_a   1.000
_cell.length_b   1.000
_cell.length_c   1.000
_cell.angle_alpha   90.00
_cell.angle_beta   90.00
_cell.angle_gamma   90.00
#
_symmetry.space_group_name_H-M   'P 1'
#
loop_
_entity.id
_entity.type
_entity.pdbx_description
1 polymer ?
#
loop_
_entity_poly.entity_id
_entity_poly.type
_entity_poly.pdbx_seq_one_letter_code
_entity_poly.pdbx_strand_id
1 'polypeptide(L)'
;MFSLFSNKLFLQRQQHLSAIREELAGRWDLSRTFTLPGEGEGNVLIELINRIFSRLHLFVVELTKGNVATATVAPLTQAIAGQVRRSSESLAREVEQIEATCRSLATDIGTSADSAGQALEQSAVIVDAIDQTSQLTGQALQRMQSMEQEVARLSVAIGELDQRSRSIGTIIESISDIADHTGLLSLNAFIEAARAKEHGAGFGVIAQEIRQLSQESARSAQEVKALLLDISALIQQTVTAVDRVQEEVVTGLEGNRMASASLDQVSAKHRQFHHHLTSVIGAVSSQKQAVGQLAGDLATIATIGQEGRKDSVRLAELADRIKQLTDQQLQATGIFILPQYRKAEQAVLALAALPAICQLGVDTDQTLEQGMLPLGYLELVYLTDTNGLQISSNVLRSGQAITRDATARGKDWSRRDWFRKVRETGRPYISELYKSAATDTFCLTIAVPVYRGEAWVGVLGADINFEHLLTI
;
A
#
# COMPACT_ATOMS: atom_id res chain seq x y z
N MET A 1 -24.51 -67.59 73.73
CA MET A 1 -25.04 -66.49 72.89
C MET A 1 -23.96 -65.45 72.55
N PHE A 2 -23.12 -65.03 73.51
CA PHE A 2 -22.03 -64.05 73.28
C PHE A 2 -20.94 -64.49 72.26
N SER A 3 -20.50 -65.75 72.23
CA SER A 3 -19.45 -66.18 71.28
C SER A 3 -19.92 -66.26 69.82
N LEU A 4 -21.20 -66.56 69.58
CA LEU A 4 -21.81 -66.53 68.25
C LEU A 4 -21.93 -65.10 67.71
N PHE A 5 -22.23 -64.13 68.59
CA PHE A 5 -22.34 -62.72 68.23
C PHE A 5 -20.98 -62.10 67.89
N SER A 6 -19.95 -62.42 68.69
CA SER A 6 -18.57 -61.98 68.44
C SER A 6 -17.99 -62.56 67.15
N ASN A 7 -18.31 -63.82 66.80
CA ASN A 7 -17.85 -64.46 65.57
C ASN A 7 -18.55 -63.88 64.33
N LYS A 8 -19.86 -63.58 64.43
CA LYS A 8 -20.62 -62.92 63.36
C LYS A 8 -20.12 -61.50 63.08
N LEU A 9 -19.83 -60.71 64.12
CA LEU A 9 -19.28 -59.36 63.97
C LEU A 9 -17.86 -59.38 63.37
N PHE A 10 -17.02 -60.33 63.76
CA PHE A 10 -15.68 -60.51 63.20
C PHE A 10 -15.71 -60.86 61.71
N LEU A 11 -16.57 -61.82 61.32
CA LEU A 11 -16.78 -62.20 59.92
C LEU A 11 -17.30 -61.02 59.08
N GLN A 12 -18.26 -60.24 59.61
CA GLN A 12 -18.75 -59.04 58.94
C GLN A 12 -17.64 -57.99 58.75
N ARG A 13 -16.79 -57.76 59.76
CA ARG A 13 -15.65 -56.84 59.62
C ARG A 13 -14.65 -57.30 58.58
N GLN A 14 -14.34 -58.60 58.52
CA GLN A 14 -13.45 -59.15 57.48
C GLN A 14 -14.02 -58.95 56.07
N GLN A 15 -15.33 -59.13 55.89
CA GLN A 15 -16.00 -58.89 54.60
C GLN A 15 -15.94 -57.41 54.17
N HIS A 16 -16.13 -56.47 55.10
CA HIS A 16 -16.02 -55.04 54.79
C HIS A 16 -14.58 -54.64 54.46
N LEU A 17 -13.58 -55.22 55.15
CA LEU A 17 -12.16 -54.98 54.86
C LEU A 17 -11.70 -55.60 53.54
N SER A 18 -12.19 -56.79 53.18
CA SER A 18 -11.91 -57.39 51.88
C SER A 18 -12.49 -56.57 50.74
N ALA A 19 -13.70 -56.02 50.91
CA ALA A 19 -14.31 -55.12 49.93
C ALA A 19 -13.47 -53.85 49.72
N ILE A 20 -12.94 -53.25 50.79
CA ILE A 20 -12.02 -52.10 50.67
C ILE A 20 -10.75 -52.48 49.91
N ARG A 21 -10.17 -53.65 50.20
CA ARG A 21 -8.93 -54.12 49.55
C ARG A 21 -9.12 -54.37 48.05
N GLU A 22 -10.26 -54.94 47.65
CA GLU A 22 -10.58 -55.16 46.23
C GLU A 22 -10.76 -53.83 45.49
N GLU A 23 -11.40 -52.83 46.10
CA GLU A 23 -11.56 -51.50 45.49
C GLU A 23 -10.23 -50.78 45.31
N LEU A 24 -9.30 -50.92 46.26
CA LEU A 24 -7.98 -50.30 46.17
C LEU A 24 -7.04 -51.00 45.18
N ALA A 25 -7.35 -52.23 44.75
CA ALA A 25 -6.53 -53.01 43.81
C ALA A 25 -6.89 -52.76 42.33
N GLY A 26 -8.00 -52.07 42.06
CA GLY A 26 -8.52 -51.82 40.70
C GLY A 26 -8.69 -50.33 40.40
N ARG A 27 -9.76 -49.98 39.67
CA ARG A 27 -10.16 -48.59 39.45
C ARG A 27 -10.75 -48.04 40.74
N TRP A 28 -10.33 -46.84 41.12
CA TRP A 28 -10.68 -46.26 42.42
C TRP A 28 -12.07 -45.64 42.35
N ASP A 29 -13.07 -46.30 42.92
CA ASP A 29 -14.43 -45.78 43.02
C ASP A 29 -14.58 -44.78 44.16
N LEU A 30 -14.39 -43.50 43.81
CA LEU A 30 -14.48 -42.36 44.72
C LEU A 30 -15.92 -42.01 45.11
N SER A 31 -16.92 -42.69 44.54
CA SER A 31 -18.32 -42.57 44.97
C SER A 31 -18.65 -43.40 46.21
N ARG A 32 -17.78 -44.35 46.59
CA ARG A 32 -18.04 -45.25 47.70
C ARG A 32 -17.76 -44.61 49.04
N THR A 33 -18.62 -44.94 50.00
CA THR A 33 -18.40 -44.69 51.41
C THR A 33 -18.23 -46.03 52.10
N PHE A 34 -17.13 -46.20 52.80
CA PHE A 34 -16.86 -47.41 53.55
C PHE A 34 -17.48 -47.30 54.95
N THR A 35 -17.99 -48.42 55.46
CA THR A 35 -18.52 -48.54 56.82
C THR A 35 -17.93 -49.77 57.48
N LEU A 36 -17.85 -49.79 58.81
CA LEU A 36 -17.39 -50.95 59.57
C LEU A 36 -18.34 -51.16 60.75
N PRO A 37 -18.93 -52.36 60.90
CA PRO A 37 -19.90 -52.62 61.97
C PRO A 37 -19.21 -52.71 63.35
N GLY A 38 -19.88 -52.19 64.38
CA GLY A 38 -19.39 -52.12 65.77
C GLY A 38 -18.76 -50.78 66.12
N GLU A 39 -18.21 -50.64 67.33
CA GLU A 39 -17.45 -49.46 67.79
C GLU A 39 -15.96 -49.80 67.93
N GLY A 40 -15.08 -48.79 67.79
CA GLY A 40 -13.63 -48.92 68.02
C GLY A 40 -12.76 -48.20 66.98
N GLU A 41 -11.43 -48.30 67.16
CA GLU A 41 -10.40 -47.62 66.35
C GLU A 41 -10.51 -47.89 64.84
N GLY A 42 -11.05 -49.05 64.45
CA GLY A 42 -11.32 -49.38 63.05
C GLY A 42 -12.29 -48.41 62.37
N ASN A 43 -13.28 -47.87 63.09
CA ASN A 43 -14.22 -46.90 62.51
C ASN A 43 -13.56 -45.55 62.28
N VAL A 44 -12.65 -45.13 63.18
CA VAL A 44 -11.87 -43.89 63.02
C VAL A 44 -11.01 -43.96 61.75
N LEU A 45 -10.37 -45.10 61.49
CA LEU A 45 -9.60 -45.30 60.25
C LEU A 45 -10.48 -45.22 59.00
N ILE A 46 -11.69 -45.80 59.05
CA ILE A 46 -12.65 -45.76 57.95
C ILE A 46 -13.15 -44.32 57.70
N GLU A 47 -13.41 -43.54 58.73
CA GLU A 47 -13.74 -42.11 58.60
C GLU A 47 -12.60 -41.32 57.93
N LEU A 48 -11.34 -41.59 58.29
CA LEU A 48 -10.18 -40.97 57.65
C LEU A 48 -10.05 -41.37 56.16
N ILE A 49 -10.24 -42.65 55.84
CA ILE A 49 -10.24 -43.14 54.45
C ILE A 49 -11.35 -42.45 53.64
N ASN A 50 -12.57 -42.38 54.17
CA ASN A 50 -13.70 -41.68 53.51
C ASN A 50 -13.39 -40.19 53.28
N ARG A 51 -12.70 -39.54 54.21
CA ARG A 51 -12.26 -38.14 54.06
C ARG A 51 -11.19 -37.99 52.98
N ILE A 52 -10.25 -38.94 52.86
CA ILE A 52 -9.27 -38.98 51.77
C ILE A 52 -9.96 -39.16 50.42
N PHE A 53 -10.88 -40.12 50.31
CA PHE A 53 -11.67 -40.37 49.09
C PHE A 53 -12.45 -39.13 48.68
N SER A 54 -13.07 -38.44 49.65
CA SER A 54 -13.80 -37.19 49.41
C SER A 54 -12.89 -36.07 48.89
N ARG A 55 -11.70 -35.88 49.48
CA ARG A 55 -10.73 -34.87 49.01
C ARG A 55 -10.14 -35.22 47.66
N LEU A 56 -9.84 -36.50 47.43
CA LEU A 56 -9.33 -36.99 46.15
C LEU A 56 -10.37 -36.84 45.05
N HIS A 57 -11.66 -37.06 45.36
CA HIS A 57 -12.76 -36.80 44.46
C HIS A 57 -12.78 -35.34 43.99
N LEU A 58 -12.77 -34.39 44.94
CA LEU A 58 -12.75 -32.96 44.62
C LEU A 58 -11.52 -32.59 43.78
N PHE A 59 -10.35 -33.12 44.12
CA PHE A 59 -9.12 -32.90 43.38
C PHE A 59 -9.20 -33.43 41.94
N VAL A 60 -9.66 -34.67 41.75
CA VAL A 60 -9.78 -35.27 40.42
C VAL A 60 -10.81 -34.54 39.57
N VAL A 61 -11.96 -34.15 40.13
CA VAL A 61 -12.96 -33.33 39.41
C VAL A 61 -12.36 -32.01 38.93
N GLU A 62 -11.64 -31.30 39.80
CA GLU A 62 -11.03 -30.02 39.45
C GLU A 62 -9.91 -30.18 38.41
N LEU A 63 -9.08 -31.23 38.56
CA LEU A 63 -8.04 -31.57 37.61
C LEU A 63 -8.62 -31.90 36.23
N THR A 64 -9.68 -32.72 36.17
CA THR A 64 -10.34 -33.05 34.91
C THR A 64 -10.96 -31.81 34.26
N LYS A 65 -11.61 -30.94 35.02
CA LYS A 65 -12.13 -29.65 34.50
C LYS A 65 -11.02 -28.79 33.91
N GLY A 66 -9.87 -28.68 34.60
CA GLY A 66 -8.71 -27.95 34.11
C GLY A 66 -8.12 -28.52 32.82
N ASN A 67 -8.07 -29.86 32.71
CA ASN A 67 -7.61 -30.53 31.50
C ASN A 67 -8.56 -30.28 30.32
N VAL A 68 -9.88 -30.42 30.52
CA VAL A 68 -10.88 -30.12 29.48
C VAL A 68 -10.76 -28.67 29.01
N ALA A 69 -10.63 -27.72 29.93
CA ALA A 69 -10.41 -26.31 29.56
C ALA A 69 -9.13 -26.14 28.72
N THR A 70 -8.04 -26.82 29.08
CA THR A 70 -6.76 -26.78 28.36
C THR A 70 -6.87 -27.44 26.97
N ALA A 71 -7.69 -28.47 26.81
CA ALA A 71 -7.92 -29.15 25.53
C ALA A 71 -8.44 -28.18 24.45
N THR A 72 -9.24 -27.19 24.87
CA THR A 72 -9.79 -26.17 23.96
C THR A 72 -8.75 -25.15 23.45
N VAL A 73 -7.60 -25.03 24.12
CA VAL A 73 -6.53 -24.08 23.76
C VAL A 73 -5.75 -24.54 22.53
N ALA A 74 -5.56 -25.85 22.37
CA ALA A 74 -4.84 -26.43 21.22
C ALA A 74 -5.46 -26.03 19.85
N PRO A 75 -6.76 -26.28 19.57
CA PRO A 75 -7.35 -25.91 18.27
C PRO A 75 -7.35 -24.40 18.02
N LEU A 76 -7.53 -23.57 19.05
CA LEU A 76 -7.41 -22.12 18.94
C LEU A 76 -5.98 -21.71 18.55
N THR A 77 -4.98 -22.28 19.20
CA THR A 77 -3.57 -22.02 18.89
C THR A 77 -3.21 -22.44 17.46
N GLN A 78 -3.75 -23.58 17.01
CA GLN A 78 -3.59 -24.05 15.63
C GLN A 78 -4.23 -23.09 14.60
N ALA A 79 -5.40 -22.55 14.91
CA ALA A 79 -6.07 -21.57 14.06
C ALA A 79 -5.25 -20.27 13.94
N ILE A 80 -4.70 -19.78 15.06
CA ILE A 80 -3.82 -18.61 15.10
C ILE A 80 -2.55 -18.88 14.29
N ALA A 81 -1.90 -20.03 14.47
CA ALA A 81 -0.74 -20.44 13.69
C ALA A 81 -1.03 -20.39 12.18
N GLY A 82 -2.15 -20.96 11.76
CA GLY A 82 -2.59 -20.95 10.36
C GLY A 82 -2.84 -19.54 9.82
N GLN A 83 -3.40 -18.65 10.63
CA GLN A 83 -3.59 -17.25 10.27
C GLN A 83 -2.26 -16.50 10.10
N VAL A 84 -1.34 -16.64 11.05
CA VAL A 84 -0.01 -16.01 10.99
C VAL A 84 0.75 -16.47 9.74
N ARG A 85 0.68 -17.76 9.38
CA ARG A 85 1.28 -18.29 8.15
C ARG A 85 0.75 -17.59 6.90
N ARG A 86 -0.58 -17.53 6.75
CA ARG A 86 -1.21 -16.89 5.58
C ARG A 86 -0.88 -15.40 5.49
N SER A 87 -0.90 -14.70 6.62
CA SER A 87 -0.50 -13.29 6.68
C SER A 87 0.96 -13.11 6.26
N SER A 88 1.87 -13.97 6.73
CA SER A 88 3.29 -13.91 6.37
C SER A 88 3.53 -14.21 4.89
N GLU A 89 2.78 -15.13 4.29
CA GLU A 89 2.83 -15.44 2.85
C GLU A 89 2.24 -14.32 1.97
N SER A 90 1.20 -13.63 2.46
CA SER A 90 0.69 -12.42 1.78
C SER A 90 1.72 -11.30 1.83
N LEU A 91 2.29 -11.07 3.01
CA LEU A 91 3.31 -10.05 3.23
C LEU A 91 4.54 -10.25 2.33
N ALA A 92 5.01 -11.51 2.18
CA ALA A 92 6.13 -11.82 1.30
C ALA A 92 5.85 -11.44 -0.17
N ARG A 93 4.65 -11.74 -0.68
CA ARG A 93 4.25 -11.38 -2.05
C ARG A 93 4.13 -9.87 -2.24
N GLU A 94 3.59 -9.17 -1.25
CA GLU A 94 3.51 -7.71 -1.27
C GLU A 94 4.90 -7.07 -1.29
N VAL A 95 5.84 -7.58 -0.48
CA VAL A 95 7.23 -7.12 -0.49
C VAL A 95 7.86 -7.30 -1.87
N GLU A 96 7.75 -8.47 -2.50
CA GLU A 96 8.29 -8.71 -3.85
C GLU A 96 7.73 -7.73 -4.89
N GLN A 97 6.43 -7.42 -4.81
CA GLN A 97 5.78 -6.46 -5.71
C GLN A 97 6.30 -5.04 -5.47
N ILE A 98 6.41 -4.60 -4.22
CA ILE A 98 6.92 -3.26 -3.89
C ILE A 98 8.40 -3.14 -4.27
N GLU A 99 9.21 -4.19 -4.10
CA GLU A 99 10.60 -4.22 -4.55
C GLU A 99 10.72 -4.06 -6.07
N ALA A 100 9.84 -4.70 -6.85
CA ALA A 100 9.80 -4.52 -8.30
C ALA A 100 9.46 -3.05 -8.67
N THR A 101 8.48 -2.45 -8.00
CA THR A 101 8.15 -1.03 -8.17
C THR A 101 9.31 -0.12 -7.79
N CYS A 102 10.02 -0.41 -6.70
CA CYS A 102 11.20 0.36 -6.28
C CYS A 102 12.32 0.32 -7.32
N ARG A 103 12.57 -0.84 -7.95
CA ARG A 103 13.55 -0.97 -9.03
C ARG A 103 13.17 -0.16 -10.27
N SER A 104 11.90 -0.19 -10.65
CA SER A 104 11.38 0.65 -11.75
C SER A 104 11.57 2.13 -11.43
N LEU A 105 11.16 2.55 -10.23
CA LEU A 105 11.27 3.93 -9.80
C LEU A 105 12.73 4.40 -9.71
N ALA A 106 13.65 3.54 -9.27
CA ALA A 106 15.09 3.85 -9.28
C ALA A 106 15.62 4.08 -10.72
N THR A 107 15.09 3.33 -11.69
CA THR A 107 15.44 3.50 -13.10
C THR A 107 14.91 4.83 -13.63
N ASP A 108 13.64 5.15 -13.34
CA ASP A 108 12.98 6.40 -13.75
C ASP A 108 13.63 7.64 -13.12
N ILE A 109 14.09 7.52 -11.87
CA ILE A 109 14.88 8.56 -11.20
C ILE A 109 16.22 8.75 -11.92
N GLY A 110 16.87 7.67 -12.34
CA GLY A 110 18.12 7.72 -13.11
C GLY A 110 17.95 8.45 -14.44
N THR A 111 16.93 8.09 -15.22
CA THR A 111 16.64 8.75 -16.50
C THR A 111 16.24 10.21 -16.33
N SER A 112 15.50 10.54 -15.26
CA SER A 112 15.16 11.92 -14.89
C SER A 112 16.40 12.74 -14.51
N ALA A 113 17.34 12.15 -13.77
CA ALA A 113 18.61 12.79 -13.42
C ALA A 113 19.43 13.12 -14.68
N ASP A 114 19.56 12.15 -15.60
CA ASP A 114 20.30 12.34 -16.85
C ASP A 114 19.65 13.43 -17.72
N SER A 115 18.31 13.40 -17.85
CA SER A 115 17.56 14.38 -18.62
C SER A 115 17.68 15.80 -18.04
N ALA A 116 17.62 15.93 -16.71
CA ALA A 116 17.81 17.21 -16.03
C ALA A 116 19.25 17.71 -16.16
N GLY A 117 20.24 16.81 -16.13
CA GLY A 117 21.64 17.13 -16.38
C GLY A 117 21.88 17.67 -17.80
N GLN A 118 21.33 17.01 -18.82
CA GLN A 118 21.40 17.48 -20.21
C GLN A 118 20.70 18.82 -20.40
N ALA A 119 19.53 19.01 -19.78
CA ALA A 119 18.81 20.28 -19.84
C ALA A 119 19.59 21.43 -19.18
N LEU A 120 20.34 21.17 -18.10
CA LEU A 120 21.24 22.15 -17.49
C LEU A 120 22.38 22.55 -18.44
N GLU A 121 23.01 21.57 -19.09
CA GLU A 121 24.09 21.82 -20.05
C GLU A 121 23.58 22.67 -21.23
N GLN A 122 22.42 22.32 -21.79
CA GLN A 122 21.77 23.11 -22.84
C GLN A 122 21.38 24.51 -22.35
N SER A 123 20.91 24.63 -21.09
CA SER A 123 20.59 25.91 -20.48
C SER A 123 21.82 26.82 -20.41
N ALA A 124 23.00 26.28 -20.08
CA ALA A 124 24.25 27.05 -20.07
C ALA A 124 24.62 27.57 -21.47
N VAL A 125 24.53 26.73 -22.50
CA VAL A 125 24.78 27.14 -23.90
C VAL A 125 23.84 28.27 -24.33
N ILE A 126 22.57 28.21 -23.93
CA ILE A 126 21.59 29.28 -24.24
C ILE A 126 21.92 30.58 -23.51
N VAL A 127 22.41 30.54 -22.27
CA VAL A 127 22.86 31.75 -21.56
C VAL A 127 23.98 32.43 -22.33
N ASP A 128 25.00 31.67 -22.76
CA ASP A 128 26.11 32.21 -23.54
C ASP A 128 25.62 32.83 -24.87
N ALA A 129 24.67 32.19 -25.55
CA ALA A 129 24.09 32.71 -26.78
C ALA A 129 23.31 34.02 -26.57
N ILE A 130 22.56 34.14 -25.45
CA ILE A 130 21.85 35.36 -25.07
C ILE A 130 22.84 36.49 -24.82
N ASP A 131 23.92 36.23 -24.07
CA ASP A 131 24.95 37.22 -23.75
C ASP A 131 25.67 37.71 -25.01
N GLN A 132 26.04 36.79 -25.92
CA GLN A 132 26.62 37.16 -27.22
C GLN A 132 25.66 38.01 -28.06
N THR A 133 24.38 37.64 -28.12
CA THR A 133 23.38 38.38 -28.89
C THR A 133 23.16 39.77 -28.30
N SER A 134 23.10 39.89 -26.97
CA SER A 134 22.99 41.17 -26.27
C SER A 134 24.16 42.10 -26.59
N GLN A 135 25.40 41.57 -26.60
CA GLN A 135 26.57 42.35 -27.00
C GLN A 135 26.47 42.83 -28.46
N LEU A 136 26.06 41.97 -29.39
CA LEU A 136 25.89 42.34 -30.80
C LEU A 136 24.81 43.41 -30.99
N THR A 137 23.67 43.30 -30.30
CA THR A 137 22.60 44.31 -30.33
C THR A 137 23.08 45.63 -29.74
N GLY A 138 23.86 45.60 -28.65
CA GLY A 138 24.49 46.79 -28.08
C GLY A 138 25.45 47.49 -29.05
N GLN A 139 26.29 46.72 -29.76
CA GLN A 139 27.16 47.26 -30.81
C GLN A 139 26.37 47.85 -31.99
N ALA A 140 25.28 47.21 -32.40
CA ALA A 140 24.40 47.70 -33.45
C ALA A 140 23.74 49.03 -33.07
N LEU A 141 23.30 49.17 -31.81
CA LEU A 141 22.76 50.42 -31.27
C LEU A 141 23.80 51.55 -31.33
N GLN A 142 25.03 51.29 -30.89
CA GLN A 142 26.12 52.28 -30.96
C GLN A 142 26.44 52.73 -32.39
N ARG A 143 26.43 51.78 -33.35
CA ARG A 143 26.63 52.10 -34.77
C ARG A 143 25.50 52.96 -35.34
N MET A 144 24.25 52.67 -34.99
CA MET A 144 23.10 53.48 -35.40
C MET A 144 23.15 54.91 -34.82
N GLN A 145 23.54 55.06 -33.56
CA GLN A 145 23.76 56.38 -32.95
C GLN A 145 24.87 57.17 -33.64
N SER A 146 25.94 56.47 -34.05
CA SER A 146 27.02 57.11 -34.83
C SER A 146 26.53 57.54 -36.21
N MET A 147 25.71 56.70 -36.88
CA MET A 147 25.07 57.06 -38.16
C MET A 147 24.16 58.28 -38.02
N GLU A 148 23.35 58.36 -36.96
CA GLU A 148 22.48 59.52 -36.69
C GLU A 148 23.31 60.82 -36.61
N GLN A 149 24.45 60.79 -35.92
CA GLN A 149 25.35 61.94 -35.83
C GLN A 149 25.96 62.32 -37.18
N GLU A 150 26.38 61.35 -37.98
CA GLU A 150 26.96 61.60 -39.30
C GLU A 150 25.92 62.12 -40.31
N VAL A 151 24.69 61.61 -40.26
CA VAL A 151 23.57 62.11 -41.08
C VAL A 151 23.22 63.55 -40.69
N ALA A 152 23.18 63.87 -39.39
CA ALA A 152 22.97 65.24 -38.92
C ALA A 152 24.09 66.20 -39.41
N ARG A 153 25.36 65.78 -39.35
CA ARG A 153 26.48 66.55 -39.89
C ARG A 153 26.37 66.77 -41.40
N LEU A 154 25.97 65.73 -42.14
CA LEU A 154 25.78 65.80 -43.58
C LEU A 154 24.66 66.78 -43.95
N SER A 155 23.55 66.75 -43.21
CA SER A 155 22.42 67.69 -43.40
C SER A 155 22.87 69.15 -43.24
N VAL A 156 23.67 69.46 -42.20
CA VAL A 156 24.25 70.79 -42.01
C VAL A 156 25.17 71.19 -43.17
N ALA A 157 26.07 70.31 -43.59
CA ALA A 157 27.01 70.59 -44.68
C ALA A 157 26.30 70.85 -46.02
N ILE A 158 25.22 70.14 -46.32
CA ILE A 158 24.40 70.36 -47.52
C ILE A 158 23.67 71.70 -47.42
N GLY A 159 23.16 72.06 -46.24
CA GLY A 159 22.54 73.38 -46.00
C GLY A 159 23.52 74.53 -46.23
N GLU A 160 24.77 74.39 -45.77
CA GLU A 160 25.83 75.38 -46.04
C GLU A 160 26.17 75.46 -47.54
N LEU A 161 26.19 74.32 -48.25
CA LEU A 161 26.44 74.27 -49.69
C LEU A 161 25.33 74.98 -50.48
N ASP A 162 24.06 74.76 -50.10
CA ASP A 162 22.90 75.46 -50.67
C ASP A 162 23.04 76.98 -50.51
N GLN A 163 23.37 77.44 -49.30
CA GLN A 163 23.56 78.87 -49.02
C GLN A 163 24.71 79.48 -49.85
N ARG A 164 25.84 78.76 -49.98
CA ARG A 164 26.97 79.21 -50.81
C ARG A 164 26.59 79.25 -52.29
N SER A 165 25.89 78.24 -52.79
CA SER A 165 25.41 78.19 -54.19
C SER A 165 24.51 79.38 -54.52
N ARG A 166 23.55 79.70 -53.63
CA ARG A 166 22.67 80.89 -53.76
C ARG A 166 23.46 82.19 -53.77
N SER A 167 24.47 82.30 -52.89
CA SER A 167 25.33 83.49 -52.82
C SER A 167 26.13 83.70 -54.11
N ILE A 168 26.67 82.61 -54.70
CA ILE A 168 27.33 82.66 -56.01
C ILE A 168 26.33 83.06 -57.10
N GLY A 169 25.10 82.55 -57.04
CA GLY A 169 24.01 82.96 -57.94
C GLY A 169 23.80 84.48 -57.98
N THR A 170 23.73 85.12 -56.81
CA THR A 170 23.60 86.59 -56.70
C THR A 170 24.81 87.33 -57.29
N ILE A 171 26.02 86.81 -57.10
CA ILE A 171 27.24 87.39 -57.69
C ILE A 171 27.20 87.30 -59.23
N ILE A 172 26.80 86.14 -59.76
CA ILE A 172 26.71 85.92 -61.21
C ILE A 172 25.62 86.79 -61.85
N GLU A 173 24.49 87.02 -61.17
CA GLU A 173 23.48 87.98 -61.61
C GLU A 173 24.06 89.40 -61.68
N SER A 174 24.79 89.83 -60.65
CA SER A 174 25.46 91.13 -60.68
C SER A 174 26.50 91.24 -61.80
N ILE A 175 27.24 90.17 -62.11
CA ILE A 175 28.20 90.15 -63.23
C ILE A 175 27.47 90.25 -64.57
N SER A 176 26.36 89.54 -64.74
CA SER A 176 25.51 89.64 -65.93
C SER A 176 25.01 91.07 -66.12
N ASP A 177 24.51 91.70 -65.04
CA ASP A 177 24.07 93.10 -65.08
C ASP A 177 25.20 94.06 -65.46
N ILE A 178 26.40 93.88 -64.88
CA ILE A 178 27.59 94.69 -65.21
C ILE A 178 27.98 94.50 -66.68
N ALA A 179 27.95 93.28 -67.19
CA ALA A 179 28.27 92.97 -68.58
C ALA A 179 27.27 93.64 -69.55
N ASP A 180 25.98 93.61 -69.22
CA ASP A 180 24.93 94.28 -70.00
C ASP A 180 25.10 95.81 -69.98
N HIS A 181 25.35 96.41 -68.80
CA HIS A 181 25.64 97.84 -68.68
C HIS A 181 26.90 98.23 -69.45
N THR A 182 27.96 97.43 -69.36
CA THR A 182 29.22 97.67 -70.08
C THR A 182 29.00 97.60 -71.58
N GLY A 183 28.18 96.65 -72.06
CA GLY A 183 27.81 96.54 -73.47
C GLY A 183 27.02 97.75 -73.98
N LEU A 184 26.11 98.29 -73.17
CA LEU A 184 25.38 99.52 -73.48
C LEU A 184 26.31 100.74 -73.49
N LEU A 185 27.22 100.85 -72.51
CA LEU A 185 28.24 101.91 -72.45
C LEU A 185 29.18 101.86 -73.66
N SER A 186 29.66 100.68 -74.03
CA SER A 186 30.53 100.49 -75.20
C SER A 186 29.81 100.76 -76.51
N LEU A 187 28.51 100.43 -76.60
CA LEU A 187 27.68 100.78 -77.75
C LEU A 187 27.55 102.30 -77.89
N ASN A 188 27.28 103.01 -76.80
CA ASN A 188 27.22 104.47 -76.79
C ASN A 188 28.57 105.09 -77.18
N ALA A 189 29.68 104.55 -76.67
CA ALA A 189 31.02 104.99 -77.03
C ALA A 189 31.36 104.72 -78.50
N PHE A 190 30.94 103.58 -79.06
CA PHE A 190 31.10 103.23 -80.47
C PHE A 190 30.35 104.20 -81.39
N ILE A 191 29.10 104.54 -81.03
CA ILE A 191 28.27 105.51 -81.76
C ILE A 191 28.94 106.90 -81.76
N GLU A 192 29.46 107.34 -80.60
CA GLU A 192 30.10 108.65 -80.48
C GLU A 192 31.47 108.70 -81.20
N ALA A 193 32.22 107.60 -81.19
CA ALA A 193 33.44 107.44 -81.99
C ALA A 193 33.16 107.50 -83.51
N ALA A 194 32.05 106.89 -83.97
CA ALA A 194 31.61 106.99 -85.36
C ALA A 194 31.19 108.43 -85.75
N ARG A 195 30.63 109.19 -84.81
CA ARG A 195 30.29 110.63 -85.00
C ARG A 195 31.52 111.51 -85.19
N ALA A 196 32.62 111.21 -84.49
CA ALA A 196 33.88 111.96 -84.58
C ALA A 196 34.71 111.68 -85.86
N LYS A 197 34.22 110.82 -86.77
CA LYS A 197 34.84 110.48 -88.07
C LYS A 197 36.33 110.11 -87.92
N GLU A 198 37.24 110.81 -88.60
CA GLU A 198 38.68 110.47 -88.59
C GLU A 198 39.34 110.63 -87.20
N HIS A 199 38.85 111.53 -86.34
CA HIS A 199 39.39 111.71 -84.99
C HIS A 199 38.92 110.64 -83.99
N GLY A 200 37.86 109.88 -84.31
CA GLY A 200 37.28 108.85 -83.45
C GLY A 200 37.64 107.41 -83.82
N ALA A 201 38.34 107.17 -84.93
CA ALA A 201 38.56 105.84 -85.48
C ALA A 201 39.25 104.86 -84.50
N GLY A 202 40.28 105.31 -83.76
CA GLY A 202 40.95 104.49 -82.74
C GLY A 202 40.07 104.18 -81.53
N PHE A 203 39.23 105.14 -81.11
CA PHE A 203 38.27 104.94 -80.03
C PHE A 203 37.13 103.99 -80.43
N GLY A 204 36.72 104.00 -81.70
CA GLY A 204 35.70 103.09 -82.23
C GLY A 204 36.12 101.62 -82.17
N VAL A 205 37.39 101.32 -82.50
CA VAL A 205 37.95 99.96 -82.38
C VAL A 205 37.92 99.49 -80.92
N ILE A 206 38.36 100.34 -79.98
CA ILE A 206 38.36 100.01 -78.54
C ILE A 206 36.93 99.78 -78.03
N ALA A 207 35.97 100.63 -78.42
CA ALA A 207 34.58 100.48 -78.01
C ALA A 207 33.94 99.20 -78.57
N GLN A 208 34.31 98.78 -79.79
CA GLN A 208 33.82 97.52 -80.36
C GLN A 208 34.44 96.30 -79.65
N GLU A 209 35.71 96.35 -79.28
CA GLU A 209 36.39 95.30 -78.50
C GLU A 209 35.75 95.15 -77.09
N ILE A 210 35.48 96.26 -76.40
CA ILE A 210 34.79 96.26 -75.09
C ILE A 210 33.39 95.65 -75.22
N ARG A 211 32.66 95.95 -76.30
CA ARG A 211 31.34 95.36 -76.56
C ARG A 211 31.41 93.85 -76.76
N GLN A 212 32.42 93.37 -77.47
CA GLN A 212 32.62 91.95 -77.68
C GLN A 212 32.95 91.23 -76.37
N LEU A 213 33.86 91.80 -75.57
CA LEU A 213 34.19 91.31 -74.23
C LEU A 213 32.99 91.29 -73.28
N SER A 214 32.11 92.31 -73.35
CA SER A 214 30.91 92.38 -72.52
C SER A 214 29.87 91.33 -72.94
N GLN A 215 29.67 91.10 -74.24
CA GLN A 215 28.81 90.03 -74.75
C GLN A 215 29.32 88.64 -74.37
N GLU A 216 30.64 88.43 -74.44
CA GLU A 216 31.28 87.20 -73.99
C GLU A 216 31.11 86.99 -72.48
N SER A 217 31.28 88.06 -71.69
CA SER A 217 31.07 88.02 -70.23
C SER A 217 29.62 87.69 -69.86
N ALA A 218 28.64 88.29 -70.54
CA ALA A 218 27.22 88.01 -70.33
C ALA A 218 26.86 86.56 -70.68
N ARG A 219 27.40 86.04 -71.79
CA ARG A 219 27.23 84.63 -72.19
C ARG A 219 27.83 83.68 -71.14
N SER A 220 29.06 83.92 -70.68
CA SER A 220 29.68 83.10 -69.64
C SER A 220 28.91 83.19 -68.31
N ALA A 221 28.37 84.36 -67.95
CA ALA A 221 27.51 84.49 -66.78
C ALA A 221 26.21 83.66 -66.92
N GLN A 222 25.59 83.62 -68.10
CA GLN A 222 24.44 82.76 -68.37
C GLN A 222 24.78 81.26 -68.28
N GLU A 223 25.93 80.84 -68.81
CA GLU A 223 26.39 79.45 -68.71
C GLU A 223 26.62 79.05 -67.24
N VAL A 224 27.27 79.91 -66.44
CA VAL A 224 27.45 79.66 -65.00
C VAL A 224 26.10 79.65 -64.27
N LYS A 225 25.16 80.53 -64.62
CA LYS A 225 23.81 80.52 -64.04
C LYS A 225 23.07 79.21 -64.33
N ALA A 226 23.18 78.66 -65.53
CA ALA A 226 22.62 77.35 -65.85
C ALA A 226 23.24 76.23 -65.00
N LEU A 227 24.57 76.22 -64.85
CA LEU A 227 25.27 75.27 -63.97
C LEU A 227 24.83 75.39 -62.50
N LEU A 228 24.58 76.61 -62.00
CA LEU A 228 24.09 76.82 -60.64
C LEU A 228 22.66 76.30 -60.44
N LEU A 229 21.80 76.40 -61.44
CA LEU A 229 20.46 75.80 -61.40
C LEU A 229 20.54 74.27 -61.31
N ASP A 230 21.42 73.65 -62.10
CA ASP A 230 21.66 72.20 -62.04
C ASP A 230 22.22 71.77 -60.67
N ILE A 231 23.18 72.54 -60.13
CA ILE A 231 23.72 72.31 -58.78
C ILE A 231 22.62 72.45 -57.73
N SER A 232 21.76 73.46 -57.83
CA SER A 232 20.64 73.65 -56.89
C SER A 232 19.66 72.47 -56.94
N ALA A 233 19.38 71.94 -58.12
CA ALA A 233 18.54 70.75 -58.28
C ALA A 233 19.18 69.51 -57.63
N LEU A 234 20.49 69.30 -57.83
CA LEU A 234 21.24 68.21 -57.21
C LEU A 234 21.28 68.33 -55.68
N ILE A 235 21.44 69.54 -55.14
CA ILE A 235 21.36 69.81 -53.69
C ILE A 235 19.99 69.39 -53.15
N GLN A 236 18.90 69.81 -53.80
CA GLN A 236 17.54 69.48 -53.35
C GLN A 236 17.26 67.97 -53.39
N GLN A 237 17.77 67.27 -54.41
CA GLN A 237 17.71 65.81 -54.48
C GLN A 237 18.49 65.16 -53.33
N THR A 238 19.67 65.71 -53.00
CA THR A 238 20.52 65.22 -51.91
C THR A 238 19.86 65.44 -50.55
N VAL A 239 19.21 66.59 -50.31
CA VAL A 239 18.42 66.85 -49.09
C VAL A 239 17.34 65.79 -48.92
N THR A 240 16.53 65.55 -49.96
CA THR A 240 15.47 64.52 -49.92
C THR A 240 16.05 63.13 -49.61
N ALA A 241 17.20 62.79 -50.17
CA ALA A 241 17.86 61.52 -49.89
C ALA A 241 18.34 61.41 -48.44
N VAL A 242 18.94 62.48 -47.90
CA VAL A 242 19.40 62.55 -46.51
C VAL A 242 18.24 62.46 -45.53
N ASP A 243 17.12 63.15 -45.78
CA ASP A 243 15.92 63.06 -44.95
C ASP A 243 15.40 61.61 -44.88
N ARG A 244 15.41 60.90 -46.02
CA ARG A 244 15.04 59.48 -46.04
C ARG A 244 16.02 58.60 -45.26
N VAL A 245 17.32 58.85 -45.36
CA VAL A 245 18.31 58.12 -44.54
C VAL A 245 18.12 58.40 -43.05
N GLN A 246 17.79 59.64 -42.67
CA GLN A 246 17.49 60.01 -41.28
C GLN A 246 16.29 59.21 -40.74
N GLU A 247 15.21 59.08 -41.53
CA GLU A 247 14.03 58.28 -41.14
C GLU A 247 14.38 56.79 -40.94
N GLU A 248 15.18 56.22 -41.84
CA GLU A 248 15.66 54.82 -41.73
C GLU A 248 16.54 54.62 -40.49
N VAL A 249 17.41 55.57 -40.16
CA VAL A 249 18.25 55.51 -38.95
C VAL A 249 17.41 55.58 -37.68
N VAL A 250 16.41 56.47 -37.63
CA VAL A 250 15.49 56.57 -36.48
C VAL A 250 14.70 55.28 -36.31
N THR A 251 14.19 54.71 -37.40
CA THR A 251 13.49 53.42 -37.40
C THR A 251 14.41 52.28 -36.94
N GLY A 252 15.67 52.28 -37.39
CA GLY A 252 16.70 51.32 -36.98
C GLY A 252 17.07 51.43 -35.50
N LEU A 253 17.13 52.64 -34.94
CA LEU A 253 17.34 52.89 -33.51
C LEU A 253 16.20 52.31 -32.67
N GLU A 254 14.95 52.54 -33.07
CA GLU A 254 13.79 52.02 -32.37
C GLU A 254 13.73 50.49 -32.44
N GLY A 255 13.97 49.91 -33.61
CA GLY A 255 14.05 48.45 -33.79
C GLY A 255 15.11 47.81 -32.89
N ASN A 256 16.31 48.41 -32.77
CA ASN A 256 17.35 47.93 -31.87
C ASN A 256 16.97 48.05 -30.39
N ARG A 257 16.29 49.12 -29.98
CA ARG A 257 15.80 49.27 -28.60
C ARG A 257 14.78 48.20 -28.25
N MET A 258 13.84 47.93 -29.15
CA MET A 258 12.87 46.85 -28.97
C MET A 258 13.55 45.49 -28.90
N ALA A 259 14.54 45.22 -29.76
CA ALA A 259 15.32 43.99 -29.72
C ALA A 259 16.07 43.82 -28.38
N SER A 260 16.71 44.88 -27.90
CA SER A 260 17.40 44.88 -26.59
C SER A 260 16.43 44.58 -25.44
N ALA A 261 15.27 45.25 -25.39
CA ALA A 261 14.28 45.01 -24.35
C ALA A 261 13.72 43.58 -24.39
N SER A 262 13.54 43.00 -25.59
CA SER A 262 13.12 41.61 -25.76
C SER A 262 14.19 40.63 -25.26
N LEU A 263 15.47 40.88 -25.56
CA LEU A 263 16.58 40.07 -25.06
C LEU A 263 16.68 40.10 -23.53
N ASP A 264 16.47 41.25 -22.90
CA ASP A 264 16.44 41.35 -21.44
C ASP A 264 15.32 40.49 -20.82
N GLN A 265 14.14 40.48 -21.45
CA GLN A 265 13.03 39.62 -21.02
C GLN A 265 13.35 38.14 -21.20
N VAL A 266 13.95 37.75 -22.33
CA VAL A 266 14.38 36.38 -22.61
C VAL A 266 15.44 35.94 -21.58
N SER A 267 16.44 36.78 -21.30
CA SER A 267 17.47 36.54 -20.27
C SER A 267 16.85 36.30 -18.90
N ALA A 268 15.89 37.13 -18.48
CA ALA A 268 15.23 36.99 -17.19
C ALA A 268 14.43 35.68 -17.09
N LYS A 269 13.64 35.35 -18.12
CA LYS A 269 12.87 34.09 -18.17
C LYS A 269 13.79 32.86 -18.19
N HIS A 270 14.89 32.93 -18.91
CA HIS A 270 15.84 31.83 -19.00
C HIS A 270 16.59 31.60 -17.69
N ARG A 271 16.95 32.66 -16.95
CA ARG A 271 17.49 32.54 -15.58
C ARG A 271 16.51 31.85 -14.63
N GLN A 272 15.22 32.17 -14.73
CA GLN A 272 14.19 31.48 -13.95
C GLN A 272 14.09 29.99 -14.34
N PHE A 273 14.13 29.68 -15.64
CA PHE A 273 14.16 28.31 -16.13
C PHE A 273 15.36 27.52 -15.60
N HIS A 274 16.56 28.12 -15.61
CA HIS A 274 17.76 27.51 -15.04
C HIS A 274 17.59 27.19 -13.55
N HIS A 275 17.01 28.12 -12.77
CA HIS A 275 16.75 27.89 -11.35
C HIS A 275 15.75 26.74 -11.11
N HIS A 276 14.72 26.63 -11.96
CA HIS A 276 13.79 25.50 -11.90
C HIS A 276 14.47 24.17 -12.21
N LEU A 277 15.41 24.12 -13.17
CA LEU A 277 16.20 22.91 -13.45
C LEU A 277 17.05 22.48 -12.24
N THR A 278 17.72 23.42 -11.57
CA THR A 278 18.47 23.11 -10.34
C THR A 278 17.55 22.54 -9.25
N SER A 279 16.34 23.07 -9.13
CA SER A 279 15.34 22.58 -8.17
C SER A 279 14.88 21.16 -8.51
N VAL A 280 14.67 20.85 -9.80
CA VAL A 280 14.34 19.49 -10.27
C VAL A 280 15.45 18.51 -9.89
N ILE A 281 16.72 18.87 -10.06
CA ILE A 281 17.84 18.01 -9.67
C ILE A 281 17.85 17.76 -8.16
N GLY A 282 17.59 18.78 -7.35
CA GLY A 282 17.44 18.61 -5.90
C GLY A 282 16.30 17.65 -5.53
N ALA A 283 15.15 17.76 -6.22
CA ALA A 283 14.02 16.86 -6.04
C ALA A 283 14.35 15.41 -6.45
N VAL A 284 15.02 15.21 -7.59
CA VAL A 284 15.47 13.90 -8.07
C VAL A 284 16.46 13.26 -7.09
N SER A 285 17.38 14.04 -6.53
CA SER A 285 18.30 13.58 -5.48
C SER A 285 17.55 13.13 -4.22
N SER A 286 16.56 13.89 -3.78
CA SER A 286 15.72 13.56 -2.64
C SER A 286 14.89 12.29 -2.89
N GLN A 287 14.33 12.13 -4.09
CA GLN A 287 13.63 10.91 -4.51
C GLN A 287 14.55 9.69 -4.46
N LYS A 288 15.79 9.82 -4.95
CA LYS A 288 16.79 8.74 -4.89
C LYS A 288 17.04 8.27 -3.46
N GLN A 289 17.18 9.21 -2.53
CA GLN A 289 17.34 8.88 -1.11
C GLN A 289 16.11 8.17 -0.54
N ALA A 290 14.91 8.67 -0.84
CA ALA A 290 13.66 8.07 -0.37
C ALA A 290 13.49 6.62 -0.88
N VAL A 291 13.82 6.36 -2.15
CA VAL A 291 13.80 4.99 -2.70
C VAL A 291 14.84 4.10 -2.03
N GLY A 292 16.03 4.62 -1.73
CA GLY A 292 17.04 3.88 -0.97
C GLY A 292 16.57 3.50 0.44
N GLN A 293 15.88 4.41 1.13
CA GLN A 293 15.30 4.13 2.45
C GLN A 293 14.17 3.10 2.36
N LEU A 294 13.28 3.24 1.37
CA LEU A 294 12.18 2.29 1.15
C LEU A 294 12.71 0.87 0.89
N ALA A 295 13.79 0.72 0.13
CA ALA A 295 14.44 -0.58 -0.06
C ALA A 295 14.95 -1.19 1.26
N GLY A 296 15.48 -0.37 2.17
CA GLY A 296 15.90 -0.81 3.51
C GLY A 296 14.72 -1.23 4.39
N ASP A 297 13.62 -0.48 4.35
CA ASP A 297 12.40 -0.79 5.09
C ASP A 297 11.80 -2.13 4.60
N LEU A 298 11.80 -2.38 3.28
CA LEU A 298 11.35 -3.64 2.70
C LEU A 298 12.17 -4.84 3.16
N ALA A 299 13.50 -4.70 3.27
CA ALA A 299 14.35 -5.76 3.82
C ALA A 299 13.99 -6.10 5.28
N THR A 300 13.62 -5.08 6.06
CA THR A 300 13.14 -5.26 7.44
C THR A 300 11.78 -5.97 7.47
N ILE A 301 10.84 -5.57 6.62
CA ILE A 301 9.51 -6.21 6.51
C ILE A 301 9.63 -7.66 6.04
N ALA A 302 10.52 -7.94 5.08
CA ALA A 302 10.82 -9.30 4.62
C ALA A 302 11.31 -10.18 5.79
N THR A 303 12.16 -9.63 6.65
CA THR A 303 12.65 -10.31 7.85
C THR A 303 11.51 -10.62 8.83
N ILE A 304 10.63 -9.65 9.08
CA ILE A 304 9.43 -9.83 9.93
C ILE A 304 8.52 -10.94 9.36
N GLY A 305 8.31 -10.96 8.03
CA GLY A 305 7.53 -12.02 7.38
C GLY A 305 8.15 -13.41 7.55
N GLN A 306 9.48 -13.52 7.48
CA GLN A 306 10.20 -14.78 7.73
C GLN A 306 10.09 -15.22 9.20
N GLU A 307 10.20 -14.28 10.13
CA GLU A 307 10.01 -14.55 11.56
C GLU A 307 8.58 -15.01 11.86
N GLY A 308 7.57 -14.32 11.31
CA GLY A 308 6.16 -14.72 11.42
C GLY A 308 5.90 -16.14 10.90
N ARG A 309 6.54 -16.54 9.78
CA ARG A 309 6.50 -17.93 9.31
C ARG A 309 7.09 -18.92 10.31
N LYS A 310 8.24 -18.62 10.92
CA LYS A 310 8.87 -19.48 11.93
C LYS A 310 7.99 -19.59 13.18
N ASP A 311 7.42 -18.48 13.63
CA ASP A 311 6.55 -18.45 14.81
C ASP A 311 5.25 -19.21 14.56
N SER A 312 4.70 -19.15 13.35
CA SER A 312 3.57 -19.99 12.96
C SER A 312 3.87 -21.49 13.12
N VAL A 313 5.04 -21.94 12.67
CA VAL A 313 5.46 -23.35 12.83
C VAL A 313 5.57 -23.71 14.30
N ARG A 314 6.22 -22.87 15.10
CA ARG A 314 6.35 -23.09 16.55
C ARG A 314 5.01 -23.13 17.26
N LEU A 315 4.07 -22.26 16.89
CA LEU A 315 2.72 -22.24 17.47
C LEU A 315 1.95 -23.53 17.15
N ALA A 316 2.09 -24.05 15.92
CA ALA A 316 1.48 -25.33 15.56
C ALA A 316 2.07 -26.49 16.36
N GLU A 317 3.39 -26.54 16.52
CA GLU A 317 4.06 -27.55 17.36
C GLU A 317 3.62 -27.47 18.83
N LEU A 318 3.45 -26.26 19.36
CA LEU A 318 2.94 -26.03 20.71
C LEU A 318 1.49 -26.51 20.86
N ALA A 319 0.64 -26.24 19.87
CA ALA A 319 -0.74 -26.71 19.85
C ALA A 319 -0.81 -28.24 19.91
N ASP A 320 -0.02 -28.93 19.10
CA ASP A 320 0.07 -30.40 19.10
C ASP A 320 0.55 -30.93 20.45
N ARG A 321 1.55 -30.27 21.05
CA ARG A 321 2.08 -30.66 22.36
C ARG A 321 1.07 -30.46 23.49
N ILE A 322 0.29 -29.38 23.47
CA ILE A 322 -0.81 -29.14 24.41
C ILE A 322 -1.87 -30.25 24.27
N LYS A 323 -2.26 -30.59 23.03
CA LYS A 323 -3.22 -31.68 22.77
C LYS A 323 -2.72 -32.99 23.37
N GLN A 324 -1.48 -33.38 23.08
CA GLN A 324 -0.89 -34.63 23.59
C GLN A 324 -0.84 -34.70 25.12
N LEU A 325 -0.36 -33.63 25.77
CA LEU A 325 -0.29 -33.59 27.24
C LEU A 325 -1.68 -33.65 27.87
N THR A 326 -2.65 -32.95 27.28
CA THR A 326 -4.02 -32.95 27.78
C THR A 326 -4.68 -34.32 27.63
N ASP A 327 -4.47 -34.98 26.48
CA ASP A 327 -4.93 -36.34 26.24
C ASP A 327 -4.37 -37.32 27.29
N GLN A 328 -3.06 -37.23 27.58
CA GLN A 328 -2.40 -38.06 28.58
C GLN A 328 -2.96 -37.81 30.00
N GLN A 329 -3.18 -36.55 30.37
CA GLN A 329 -3.72 -36.19 31.68
C GLN A 329 -5.18 -36.64 31.84
N LEU A 330 -6.02 -36.51 30.80
CA LEU A 330 -7.39 -37.00 30.83
C LEU A 330 -7.43 -38.53 30.97
N GLN A 331 -6.60 -39.25 30.22
CA GLN A 331 -6.49 -40.70 30.36
C GLN A 331 -6.04 -41.12 31.77
N ALA A 332 -5.07 -40.40 32.37
CA ALA A 332 -4.63 -40.65 33.74
C ALA A 332 -5.74 -40.43 34.78
N THR A 333 -6.65 -39.47 34.56
CA THR A 333 -7.83 -39.29 35.44
C THR A 333 -8.89 -40.39 35.27
N GLY A 334 -8.87 -41.12 34.16
CA GLY A 334 -9.84 -42.19 33.86
C GLY A 334 -9.79 -43.41 34.80
N ILE A 335 -8.72 -43.55 35.59
CA ILE A 335 -8.60 -44.61 36.61
C ILE A 335 -9.57 -44.42 37.79
N PHE A 336 -10.00 -43.18 38.03
CA PHE A 336 -10.92 -42.85 39.12
C PHE A 336 -12.37 -42.94 38.63
N ILE A 337 -13.22 -43.70 39.33
CA ILE A 337 -14.66 -43.70 39.13
C ILE A 337 -15.25 -42.59 39.99
N LEU A 338 -15.82 -41.56 39.36
CA LEU A 338 -16.41 -40.40 40.03
C LEU A 338 -17.89 -40.65 40.39
N PRO A 339 -18.44 -40.00 41.44
CA PRO A 339 -19.87 -39.98 41.75
C PRO A 339 -20.77 -39.68 40.55
N GLN A 340 -20.33 -38.82 39.63
CA GLN A 340 -21.04 -38.50 38.40
C GLN A 340 -21.24 -39.74 37.51
N TYR A 341 -20.28 -40.67 37.46
CA TYR A 341 -20.47 -41.93 36.72
C TYR A 341 -21.61 -42.76 37.30
N ARG A 342 -21.75 -42.80 38.63
CA ARG A 342 -22.85 -43.55 39.28
C ARG A 342 -24.20 -42.89 39.06
N LYS A 343 -24.27 -41.55 39.04
CA LYS A 343 -25.49 -40.83 38.63
C LYS A 343 -25.88 -41.18 37.20
N ALA A 344 -24.91 -41.18 36.28
CA ALA A 344 -25.14 -41.56 34.90
C ALA A 344 -25.55 -43.04 34.77
N GLU A 345 -24.93 -43.94 35.53
CA GLU A 345 -25.29 -45.36 35.58
C GLU A 345 -26.74 -45.56 36.01
N GLN A 346 -27.18 -44.85 37.05
CA GLN A 346 -28.58 -44.89 37.49
C GLN A 346 -29.54 -44.38 36.41
N ALA A 347 -29.18 -43.33 35.68
CA ALA A 347 -29.99 -42.83 34.57
C ALA A 347 -30.08 -43.83 33.42
N VAL A 348 -28.97 -44.50 33.08
CA VAL A 348 -28.93 -45.54 32.04
C VAL A 348 -29.70 -46.79 32.48
N LEU A 349 -29.63 -47.17 33.76
CA LEU A 349 -30.48 -48.22 34.34
C LEU A 349 -31.97 -47.88 34.25
N ALA A 350 -32.35 -46.63 34.55
CA ALA A 350 -33.73 -46.19 34.41
C ALA A 350 -34.20 -46.23 32.96
N LEU A 351 -33.33 -45.84 32.01
CA LEU A 351 -33.61 -45.94 30.58
C LEU A 351 -33.79 -47.41 30.14
N ALA A 352 -32.95 -48.31 30.63
CA ALA A 352 -33.02 -49.75 30.37
C ALA A 352 -34.27 -50.41 30.94
N ALA A 353 -34.88 -49.83 31.98
CA ALA A 353 -36.10 -50.34 32.61
C ALA A 353 -37.39 -49.87 31.93
N LEU A 354 -37.32 -49.00 30.91
CA LEU A 354 -38.51 -48.55 30.18
C LEU A 354 -39.20 -49.72 29.46
N PRO A 355 -40.53 -49.86 29.53
CA PRO A 355 -41.25 -51.01 28.97
C PRO A 355 -40.95 -51.28 27.49
N ALA A 356 -40.85 -50.24 26.67
CA ALA A 356 -40.53 -50.37 25.24
C ALA A 356 -39.11 -50.89 24.99
N ILE A 357 -38.15 -50.57 25.87
CA ILE A 357 -36.78 -51.09 25.82
C ILE A 357 -36.75 -52.56 26.26
N CYS A 358 -37.44 -52.92 27.36
CA CYS A 358 -37.54 -54.31 27.83
C CYS A 358 -38.24 -55.25 26.83
N GLN A 359 -39.15 -54.71 26.02
CA GLN A 359 -39.88 -55.48 24.99
C GLN A 359 -39.05 -55.71 23.71
N LEU A 360 -37.93 -55.00 23.53
CA LEU A 360 -37.12 -55.04 22.30
C LEU A 360 -37.99 -54.84 21.03
N GLY A 361 -39.02 -53.98 21.15
CA GLY A 361 -40.08 -53.81 20.16
C GLY A 361 -39.77 -52.74 19.10
N VAL A 362 -40.72 -52.50 18.21
CA VAL A 362 -40.59 -51.52 17.09
C VAL A 362 -40.32 -50.09 17.59
N ASP A 363 -40.81 -49.74 18.78
CA ASP A 363 -40.68 -48.40 19.38
C ASP A 363 -39.34 -48.17 20.11
N THR A 364 -38.42 -49.14 20.08
CA THR A 364 -37.13 -49.07 20.79
C THR A 364 -36.34 -47.80 20.40
N ASP A 365 -36.17 -47.55 19.10
CA ASP A 365 -35.34 -46.44 18.62
C ASP A 365 -35.91 -45.07 19.03
N GLN A 366 -37.24 -44.93 19.02
CA GLN A 366 -37.93 -43.72 19.47
C GLN A 366 -37.84 -43.51 20.98
N THR A 367 -37.94 -44.60 21.74
CA THR A 367 -37.83 -44.56 23.19
C THR A 367 -36.42 -44.18 23.62
N LEU A 368 -35.39 -44.71 22.95
CA LEU A 368 -33.99 -44.33 23.20
C LEU A 368 -33.74 -42.86 22.91
N GLU A 369 -34.24 -42.34 21.78
CA GLU A 369 -34.14 -40.90 21.45
C GLU A 369 -34.81 -40.02 22.51
N GLN A 370 -36.05 -40.32 22.87
CA GLN A 370 -36.79 -39.52 23.87
C GLN A 370 -36.14 -39.59 25.26
N GLY A 371 -35.65 -40.77 25.66
CA GLY A 371 -34.96 -40.96 26.94
C GLY A 371 -33.57 -40.31 26.99
N MET A 372 -32.92 -40.13 25.83
CA MET A 372 -31.63 -39.45 25.72
C MET A 372 -31.75 -37.92 25.80
N LEU A 373 -32.89 -37.34 25.40
CA LEU A 373 -33.12 -35.88 25.40
C LEU A 373 -32.75 -35.18 26.74
N PRO A 374 -33.27 -35.60 27.91
CA PRO A 374 -32.95 -34.95 29.18
C PRO A 374 -31.53 -35.23 29.69
N LEU A 375 -30.81 -36.18 29.09
CA LEU A 375 -29.47 -36.59 29.50
C LEU A 375 -28.42 -36.01 28.54
N GLY A 376 -28.15 -34.70 28.69
CA GLY A 376 -27.26 -33.94 27.79
C GLY A 376 -25.79 -34.41 27.73
N TYR A 377 -25.40 -35.29 28.66
CA TYR A 377 -24.07 -35.90 28.70
C TYR A 377 -23.97 -37.24 27.94
N LEU A 378 -25.09 -37.81 27.50
CA LEU A 378 -25.07 -38.97 26.61
C LEU A 378 -24.70 -38.54 25.19
N GLU A 379 -23.70 -39.21 24.61
CA GLU A 379 -23.24 -39.02 23.23
C GLU A 379 -23.91 -40.01 22.29
N LEU A 380 -24.01 -41.28 22.69
CA LEU A 380 -24.56 -42.34 21.87
C LEU A 380 -25.26 -43.38 22.74
N VAL A 381 -26.45 -43.83 22.34
CA VAL A 381 -27.17 -44.93 23.00
C VAL A 381 -27.54 -46.00 21.98
N TYR A 382 -27.37 -47.27 22.35
CA TYR A 382 -27.69 -48.43 21.53
C TYR A 382 -28.07 -49.65 22.37
N LEU A 383 -28.84 -50.55 21.78
CA LEU A 383 -29.37 -51.74 22.44
C LEU A 383 -28.99 -53.00 21.66
N THR A 384 -28.51 -54.02 22.37
CA THR A 384 -28.24 -55.35 21.82
C THR A 384 -29.15 -56.40 22.41
N ASP A 385 -29.31 -57.52 21.70
CA ASP A 385 -29.91 -58.74 22.25
C ASP A 385 -28.94 -59.48 23.20
N THR A 386 -29.36 -60.65 23.69
CA THR A 386 -28.55 -61.53 24.59
C THR A 386 -27.33 -62.15 23.92
N ASN A 387 -27.25 -62.15 22.58
CA ASN A 387 -26.12 -62.66 21.82
C ASN A 387 -25.11 -61.56 21.51
N GLY A 388 -25.44 -60.30 21.75
CA GLY A 388 -24.60 -59.14 21.44
C GLY A 388 -24.86 -58.56 20.06
N LEU A 389 -25.90 -59.02 19.36
CA LEU A 389 -26.31 -58.43 18.09
C LEU A 389 -27.04 -57.11 18.38
N GLN A 390 -26.59 -56.01 17.78
CA GLN A 390 -27.28 -54.73 17.94
C GLN A 390 -28.63 -54.74 17.23
N ILE A 391 -29.68 -54.44 17.97
CA ILE A 391 -31.07 -54.47 17.48
C ILE A 391 -31.67 -53.08 17.30
N SER A 392 -31.08 -52.04 17.89
CA SER A 392 -31.48 -50.64 17.70
C SER A 392 -30.64 -49.94 16.65
N SER A 393 -31.12 -48.82 16.13
CA SER A 393 -30.24 -47.79 15.58
C SER A 393 -29.29 -47.26 16.66
N ASN A 394 -28.15 -46.74 16.23
CA ASN A 394 -27.35 -45.84 17.04
C ASN A 394 -28.10 -44.51 17.19
N VAL A 395 -28.43 -44.13 18.42
CA VAL A 395 -29.03 -42.82 18.71
C VAL A 395 -27.90 -41.89 19.14
N LEU A 396 -27.45 -41.01 18.24
CA LEU A 396 -26.33 -40.09 18.47
C LEU A 396 -26.81 -38.68 18.80
N ARG A 397 -26.06 -38.01 19.68
CA ARG A 397 -26.16 -36.57 19.90
C ARG A 397 -25.01 -35.86 19.21
N SER A 398 -25.34 -34.85 18.42
CA SER A 398 -24.37 -33.90 17.85
C SER A 398 -24.84 -32.47 18.14
N GLY A 399 -24.18 -31.83 19.10
CA GLY A 399 -24.65 -30.56 19.67
C GLY A 399 -26.03 -30.72 20.32
N GLN A 400 -27.01 -29.94 19.85
CA GLN A 400 -28.41 -30.01 20.33
C GLN A 400 -29.27 -31.03 19.57
N ALA A 401 -28.82 -31.52 18.41
CA ALA A 401 -29.58 -32.45 17.60
C ALA A 401 -29.34 -33.91 18.04
N ILE A 402 -30.40 -34.73 17.97
CA ILE A 402 -30.32 -36.18 18.10
C ILE A 402 -30.68 -36.80 16.76
N THR A 403 -29.89 -37.76 16.30
CA THR A 403 -30.10 -38.48 15.04
C THR A 403 -30.06 -39.98 15.25
N ARG A 404 -30.71 -40.72 14.36
CA ARG A 404 -30.72 -42.19 14.35
C ARG A 404 -29.93 -42.69 13.16
N ASP A 405 -28.96 -43.56 13.42
CA ASP A 405 -28.20 -44.26 12.40
C ASP A 405 -28.43 -45.77 12.48
N ALA A 406 -29.11 -46.33 11.49
CA ALA A 406 -29.40 -47.76 11.41
C ALA A 406 -28.22 -48.61 10.92
N THR A 407 -27.08 -48.02 10.51
CA THR A 407 -25.94 -48.77 9.93
C THR A 407 -25.30 -49.76 10.90
N ALA A 408 -25.48 -49.55 12.21
CA ALA A 408 -24.96 -50.45 13.24
C ALA A 408 -25.93 -51.60 13.60
N ARG A 409 -27.18 -51.57 13.11
CA ARG A 409 -28.16 -52.64 13.34
C ARG A 409 -27.68 -53.93 12.70
N GLY A 410 -27.69 -55.02 13.45
CA GLY A 410 -27.16 -56.32 13.02
C GLY A 410 -25.65 -56.48 13.16
N LYS A 411 -24.92 -55.49 13.72
CA LYS A 411 -23.50 -55.69 14.08
C LYS A 411 -23.36 -56.53 15.34
N ASP A 412 -22.35 -57.39 15.36
CA ASP A 412 -22.03 -58.26 16.49
C ASP A 412 -21.03 -57.59 17.44
N TRP A 413 -21.47 -57.34 18.67
CA TRP A 413 -20.69 -56.77 19.77
C TRP A 413 -20.36 -57.77 20.87
N SER A 414 -20.64 -59.05 20.68
CA SER A 414 -20.47 -60.13 21.68
C SER A 414 -19.08 -60.21 22.29
N ARG A 415 -18.05 -59.75 21.55
CA ARG A 415 -16.64 -59.76 21.96
C ARG A 415 -16.22 -58.52 22.74
N ARG A 416 -16.99 -57.42 22.71
CA ARG A 416 -16.63 -56.17 23.39
C ARG A 416 -16.69 -56.34 24.90
N ASP A 417 -15.76 -55.71 25.60
CA ASP A 417 -15.63 -55.86 27.05
C ASP A 417 -16.88 -55.40 27.80
N TRP A 418 -17.48 -54.29 27.37
CA TRP A 418 -18.70 -53.79 27.99
C TRP A 418 -19.86 -54.79 27.91
N PHE A 419 -19.96 -55.55 26.81
CA PHE A 419 -21.00 -56.56 26.63
C PHE A 419 -20.68 -57.81 27.46
N ARG A 420 -19.46 -58.34 27.34
CA ARG A 420 -19.02 -59.53 28.08
C ARG A 420 -19.15 -59.33 29.58
N LYS A 421 -18.73 -58.18 30.11
CA LYS A 421 -18.78 -57.91 31.55
C LYS A 421 -20.20 -57.87 32.08
N VAL A 422 -21.14 -57.26 31.35
CA VAL A 422 -22.55 -57.29 31.74
C VAL A 422 -23.10 -58.72 31.67
N ARG A 423 -22.78 -59.48 30.62
CA ARG A 423 -23.23 -60.87 30.46
C ARG A 423 -22.68 -61.81 31.54
N GLU A 424 -21.40 -61.68 31.88
CA GLU A 424 -20.72 -62.53 32.87
C GLU A 424 -21.16 -62.23 34.30
N THR A 425 -21.41 -60.95 34.62
CA THR A 425 -21.68 -60.52 36.00
C THR A 425 -23.16 -60.28 36.30
N GLY A 426 -23.99 -60.07 35.27
CA GLY A 426 -25.37 -59.60 35.42
C GLY A 426 -25.48 -58.20 36.02
N ARG A 427 -24.39 -57.41 36.03
CA ARG A 427 -24.31 -56.09 36.66
C ARG A 427 -23.92 -55.02 35.64
N PRO A 428 -24.25 -53.75 35.90
CA PRO A 428 -23.71 -52.64 35.13
C PRO A 428 -22.18 -52.66 35.04
N TYR A 429 -21.68 -52.20 33.90
CA TYR A 429 -20.25 -52.06 33.64
C TYR A 429 -19.94 -50.65 33.13
N ILE A 430 -18.87 -50.06 33.66
CA ILE A 430 -18.36 -48.75 33.25
C ILE A 430 -16.99 -48.97 32.61
N SER A 431 -16.84 -48.62 31.33
CA SER A 431 -15.57 -48.78 30.61
C SER A 431 -14.50 -47.79 31.11
N GLU A 432 -13.26 -48.01 30.68
CA GLU A 432 -12.22 -46.98 30.72
C GLU A 432 -12.57 -45.84 29.75
N LEU A 433 -11.91 -44.69 29.92
CA LEU A 433 -12.00 -43.58 28.98
C LEU A 433 -11.33 -43.97 27.64
N TYR A 434 -11.98 -43.63 26.55
CA TYR A 434 -11.46 -43.79 25.19
C TYR A 434 -11.83 -42.59 24.33
N LYS A 435 -11.15 -42.38 23.21
CA LYS A 435 -11.56 -41.38 22.23
C LYS A 435 -12.65 -41.92 21.34
N SER A 436 -13.80 -41.25 21.34
CA SER A 436 -14.91 -41.60 20.46
C SER A 436 -14.49 -41.42 19.00
N ALA A 437 -14.75 -42.44 18.18
CA ALA A 437 -14.49 -42.37 16.74
C ALA A 437 -15.44 -41.38 16.03
N ALA A 438 -16.56 -41.04 16.66
CA ALA A 438 -17.56 -40.13 16.10
C ALA A 438 -17.22 -38.66 16.33
N THR A 439 -16.63 -38.34 17.49
CA THR A 439 -16.47 -36.96 17.96
C THR A 439 -15.02 -36.54 18.27
N ASP A 440 -14.06 -37.47 18.28
CA ASP A 440 -12.67 -37.28 18.77
C ASP A 440 -12.60 -36.75 20.22
N THR A 441 -13.71 -36.80 20.97
CA THR A 441 -13.76 -36.44 22.39
C THR A 441 -13.59 -37.67 23.27
N PHE A 442 -13.15 -37.46 24.52
CA PHE A 442 -13.09 -38.53 25.50
C PHE A 442 -14.49 -38.95 25.93
N CYS A 443 -14.76 -40.25 25.80
CA CYS A 443 -16.00 -40.88 26.19
C CYS A 443 -15.72 -42.11 27.05
N LEU A 444 -16.76 -42.57 27.73
CA LEU A 444 -16.81 -43.90 28.33
C LEU A 444 -18.16 -44.53 28.04
N THR A 445 -18.22 -45.86 28.02
CA THR A 445 -19.46 -46.60 27.87
C THR A 445 -19.94 -47.06 29.25
N ILE A 446 -21.18 -46.72 29.61
CA ILE A 446 -21.93 -47.42 30.64
C ILE A 446 -22.82 -48.44 29.94
N ALA A 447 -22.59 -49.72 30.24
CA ALA A 447 -23.41 -50.81 29.75
C ALA A 447 -24.20 -51.41 30.90
N VAL A 448 -25.52 -51.58 30.70
CA VAL A 448 -26.42 -52.12 31.74
C VAL A 448 -27.23 -53.29 31.19
N PRO A 449 -27.53 -54.31 32.03
CA PRO A 449 -28.38 -55.41 31.61
C PRO A 449 -29.83 -54.95 31.47
N VAL A 450 -30.50 -55.44 30.43
CA VAL A 450 -31.93 -55.21 30.20
C VAL A 450 -32.69 -56.48 30.55
N TYR A 451 -33.74 -56.34 31.36
CA TYR A 451 -34.58 -57.45 31.80
C TYR A 451 -36.04 -57.26 31.38
N ARG A 452 -36.71 -58.38 31.12
CA ARG A 452 -38.16 -58.48 30.96
C ARG A 452 -38.69 -59.40 32.04
N GLY A 453 -39.23 -58.84 33.12
CA GLY A 453 -39.43 -59.59 34.36
C GLY A 453 -38.08 -60.05 34.89
N GLU A 454 -37.90 -61.35 35.15
CA GLU A 454 -36.63 -61.94 35.59
C GLU A 454 -35.73 -62.40 34.42
N ALA A 455 -36.25 -62.40 33.19
CA ALA A 455 -35.49 -62.85 32.03
C ALA A 455 -34.55 -61.75 31.51
N TRP A 456 -33.26 -62.04 31.41
CA TRP A 456 -32.28 -61.17 30.75
C TRP A 456 -32.54 -61.20 29.23
N VAL A 457 -32.74 -60.04 28.63
CA VAL A 457 -33.13 -59.91 27.21
C VAL A 457 -32.12 -59.15 26.37
N GLY A 458 -31.17 -58.44 26.97
CA GLY A 458 -30.20 -57.66 26.21
C GLY A 458 -29.28 -56.78 27.05
N VAL A 459 -28.51 -55.93 26.38
CA VAL A 459 -27.62 -54.94 27.02
C VAL A 459 -27.85 -53.58 26.37
N LEU A 460 -28.11 -52.57 27.21
CA LEU A 460 -28.17 -51.19 26.79
C LEU A 460 -26.79 -50.57 27.00
N GLY A 461 -26.14 -50.16 25.92
CA GLY A 461 -24.90 -49.40 25.94
C GLY A 461 -25.17 -47.91 25.78
N ALA A 462 -24.56 -47.10 26.63
CA ALA A 462 -24.62 -45.65 26.56
C ALA A 462 -23.20 -45.07 26.65
N ASP A 463 -22.74 -44.48 25.55
CA ASP A 463 -21.51 -43.72 25.50
C ASP A 463 -21.77 -42.31 26.04
N ILE A 464 -20.92 -41.90 26.97
CA ILE A 464 -21.04 -40.65 27.73
C ILE A 464 -19.87 -39.77 27.36
N ASN A 465 -20.17 -38.53 26.96
CA ASN A 465 -19.15 -37.51 26.79
C ASN A 465 -18.58 -37.14 28.17
N PHE A 466 -17.28 -37.35 28.34
CA PHE A 466 -16.63 -37.20 29.64
C PHE A 466 -16.64 -35.75 30.13
N GLU A 467 -16.54 -34.77 29.21
CA GLU A 467 -16.56 -33.35 29.55
C GLU A 467 -17.92 -32.93 30.11
N HIS A 468 -19.00 -33.35 29.44
CA HIS A 468 -20.37 -33.02 29.85
C HIS A 468 -20.73 -33.71 31.17
N LEU A 469 -20.19 -34.90 31.42
CA LEU A 469 -20.45 -35.62 32.66
C LEU A 469 -19.94 -34.87 33.92
N LEU A 470 -18.88 -34.07 33.81
CA LEU A 470 -18.37 -33.31 34.97
C LEU A 470 -19.34 -32.24 35.48
N THR A 471 -20.42 -31.97 34.74
CA THR A 471 -21.39 -30.92 35.03
C THR A 471 -22.65 -31.42 35.77
N ILE A 472 -22.79 -32.73 36.05
CA ILE A 472 -24.01 -33.33 36.64
C ILE A 472 -24.00 -33.65 38.14
#